data_AF-A0A7X7EXI4-F1
#
_entry.id   AF-A0A7X7EXI4-F1
#
_cell.length_a   1.000
_cell.length_b   1.000
_cell.length_c   1.000
_cell.angle_alpha   90.00
_cell.angle_beta   90.00
_cell.angle_gamma   90.00
#
_symmetry.space_group_name_H-M   'P 1'
#
loop_
_entity.id
_entity.type
_entity.pdbx_description
1 polymer ?
#
loop_
_entity_poly.entity_id
_entity_poly.type
_entity_poly.pdbx_seq_one_letter_code
_entity_poly.pdbx_strand_id
1 'polypeptide(L)' 'MAKVALITGVTGQDGDYLSEYLLKKGYTVHGIKRRASMFNTERIDHIYQDPHLEQR' A
#
# COMPACT_ATOMS: atom_id res chain seq x y z
N MET A 1 17.85 9.53 -4.69
CA MET A 1 16.40 9.72 -4.46
C MET A 1 15.69 8.42 -4.79
N ALA A 2 14.88 7.90 -3.87
CA ALA A 2 14.02 6.76 -4.15
C ALA A 2 12.98 7.15 -5.22
N LYS A 3 12.73 6.28 -6.20
CA LYS A 3 11.69 6.52 -7.20
C LYS A 3 10.33 6.36 -6.55
N VAL A 4 9.38 7.21 -6.91
CA VAL A 4 8.03 7.20 -6.35
C VAL A 4 7.07 6.53 -7.32
N ALA A 5 6.23 5.62 -6.81
CA ALA A 5 5.17 4.95 -7.58
C ALA A 5 3.81 5.14 -6.90
N LEU A 6 2.79 5.50 -7.69
CA LEU A 6 1.39 5.56 -7.24
C LEU A 6 0.63 4.36 -7.83
N ILE A 7 0.03 3.54 -6.97
CA ILE A 7 -0.70 2.34 -7.37
C ILE A 7 -2.18 2.52 -7.06
N THR A 8 -3.00 2.43 -8.11
CA THR A 8 -4.46 2.32 -7.98
C THR A 8 -4.85 0.85 -7.86
N GLY A 9 -5.88 0.53 -7.06
CA GLY A 9 -6.22 -0.87 -6.81
C GLY A 9 -5.17 -1.61 -5.99
N VAL A 10 -4.45 -0.89 -5.11
CA VAL A 10 -3.36 -1.44 -4.27
C VAL A 10 -3.81 -2.63 -3.41
N THR A 11 -5.09 -2.68 -3.02
CA THR A 11 -5.67 -3.76 -2.21
C THR A 11 -6.06 -5.00 -3.04
N GLY A 12 -5.92 -4.95 -4.37
CA GLY A 12 -6.13 -6.09 -5.25
C GLY A 12 -4.93 -7.05 -5.23
N GLN A 13 -5.07 -8.22 -5.85
CA GLN A 13 -4.00 -9.21 -5.94
C GLN A 13 -2.76 -8.62 -6.62
N ASP A 14 -2.92 -8.07 -7.82
CA ASP A 14 -1.78 -7.51 -8.58
C ASP A 14 -1.18 -6.28 -7.90
N GLY A 15 -2.03 -5.47 -7.26
CA GLY A 15 -1.60 -4.28 -6.53
C GLY A 15 -0.70 -4.62 -5.34
N ASP A 16 -1.04 -5.68 -4.61
CA ASP A 16 -0.26 -6.20 -3.49
C ASP A 16 1.11 -6.71 -3.94
N TYR A 17 1.14 -7.63 -4.92
CA TYR A 17 2.38 -8.17 -5.48
C TYR A 17 3.29 -7.09 -6.08
N LEU A 18 2.71 -6.12 -6.80
CA LEU A 18 3.46 -5.01 -7.39
C LEU A 18 4.05 -4.11 -6.30
N SER A 19 3.29 -3.83 -5.24
CA SER A 19 3.74 -3.00 -4.12
C SER A 19 4.95 -3.63 -3.44
N GLU A 20 4.85 -4.93 -3.09
CA GLU A 20 5.95 -5.67 -2.45
C GLU A 20 7.20 -5.68 -3.34
N TYR A 21 7.03 -5.93 -4.65
CA TYR A 21 8.12 -5.93 -5.62
C TYR A 21 8.83 -4.57 -5.72
N LEU A 22 8.07 -3.48 -5.76
CA LEU A 22 8.63 -2.13 -5.86
C LEU A 22 9.30 -1.68 -4.56
N LEU A 23 8.74 -2.03 -3.41
CA LEU A 23 9.36 -1.78 -2.10
C LEU A 23 10.72 -2.48 -2.00
N LYS A 24 10.82 -3.77 -2.41
CA LYS A 24 12.10 -4.50 -2.49
C LYS A 24 13.12 -3.86 -3.42
N LYS A 25 12.68 -3.07 -4.40
CA LYS A 25 13.54 -2.31 -5.31
C LYS A 25 13.93 -0.91 -4.79
N GLY A 26 13.53 -0.55 -3.57
CA GLY A 26 13.82 0.75 -2.98
C GLY A 26 12.96 1.89 -3.53
N TYR A 27 11.76 1.58 -4.04
CA TYR A 27 10.78 2.61 -4.39
C TYR A 27 10.00 3.04 -3.14
N THR A 28 9.52 4.28 -3.16
CA THR A 28 8.44 4.73 -2.27
C THR A 28 7.12 4.47 -2.97
N VAL A 29 6.26 3.65 -2.37
CA VAL A 29 4.97 3.25 -2.95
C VAL A 29 3.84 3.95 -2.21
N HIS A 30 3.00 4.66 -2.95
CA HIS A 30 1.73 5.21 -2.46
C HIS A 30 0.57 4.40 -3.04
N GLY A 31 -0.27 3.86 -2.16
CA GLY A 31 -1.44 3.08 -2.56
C GLY A 31 -2.74 3.86 -2.41
N ILE A 32 -3.63 3.78 -3.40
CA ILE A 32 -5.00 4.32 -3.29
C ILE A 32 -5.95 3.21 -2.82
N LYS A 33 -6.46 3.36 -1.60
CA LYS A 33 -7.53 2.53 -1.02
C LYS A 33 -8.89 3.21 -1.24
N ARG A 34 -9.89 2.45 -1.69
CA ARG A 34 -11.28 2.93 -1.75
C ARG A 34 -11.88 3.02 -0.34
N ARG A 35 -12.71 4.02 -0.10
CA ARG A 35 -13.58 4.04 1.09
C ARG A 35 -14.51 2.83 1.03
N ALA A 36 -14.48 1.99 2.06
CA ALA A 36 -15.38 0.85 2.23
C ALA A 36 -15.78 0.76 3.70
N SER A 37 -16.97 0.22 3.98
CA SER A 37 -17.47 -0.02 5.35
C SER A 37 -16.75 -1.17 6.04
N MET A 38 -16.07 -2.03 5.28
CA MET A 38 -15.26 -3.15 5.75
C MET A 38 -13.78 -2.90 5.49
N PHE A 39 -12.93 -3.45 6.36
CA PHE A 39 -11.48 -3.44 6.19
C PHE A 39 -11.08 -4.47 5.13
N ASN A 40 -10.79 -4.02 3.91
CA ASN A 40 -10.36 -4.87 2.80
C ASN A 40 -8.84 -4.79 2.56
N THR A 41 -8.04 -4.63 3.63
CA THR A 41 -6.59 -4.42 3.55
C THR A 41 -5.75 -5.64 3.91
N GLU A 42 -6.36 -6.78 4.26
CA GLU A 42 -5.69 -8.02 4.69
C GLU A 42 -4.46 -8.40 3.86
N ARG A 43 -4.54 -8.21 2.53
CA ARG A 43 -3.44 -8.49 1.60
C ARG A 43 -2.24 -7.59 1.83
N ILE A 44 -2.48 -6.29 2.01
CA ILE A 44 -1.43 -5.28 2.15
C ILE A 44 -1.08 -4.97 3.61
N ASP A 45 -1.77 -5.53 4.60
CA ASP A 45 -1.60 -5.17 6.03
C ASP A 45 -0.15 -5.36 6.51
N HIS A 46 0.58 -6.33 5.95
CA HIS A 46 1.98 -6.62 6.30
C HIS A 46 2.99 -5.60 5.73
N ILE A 47 2.60 -4.80 4.73
CA ILE A 47 3.41 -3.72 4.11
C ILE A 47 2.79 -2.34 4.29
N TYR A 48 1.55 -2.27 4.78
CA TYR A 48 0.81 -1.05 4.98
C TYR A 48 1.11 -0.48 6.37
N GLN A 49 1.62 0.75 6.42
CA GLN A 49 1.77 1.51 7.65
C GLN A 49 0.62 2.51 7.74
N ASP A 50 -0.25 2.35 8.74
CA ASP A 50 -1.39 3.26 8.90
C ASP A 50 -0.89 4.65 9.36
N PRO A 51 -1.08 5.71 8.55
CA PRO A 51 -0.65 7.05 8.93
C PRO A 51 -1.41 7.63 10.13
N HIS A 52 -2.53 7.03 10.55
CA HIS A 52 -3.29 7.49 11.72
C HIS A 52 -2.82 6.87 13.04
N LEU A 53 -1.81 5.99 13.03
CA LEU A 53 -1.25 5.40 14.25
C LEU A 53 -0.39 6.40 15.05
N GLU A 54 0.13 7.47 14.44
CA GLU A 54 1.01 8.45 15.10
C GLU A 54 0.28 9.55 15.90
N GLN A 55 -1.06 9.58 15.92
CA GLN A 55 -1.85 10.61 16.63
C GLN A 55 -2.60 10.11 17.88
N ARG A 56 -2.09 9.09 18.57
CA ARG A 56 -2.58 8.68 19.90
C ARG A 56 -1.51 8.79 20.96
#